data_AF-A0A6G3S4D9-F1
#
_entry.id   AF-A0A6G3S4D9-F1
#
_cell.length_a   1.000
_cell.length_b   1.000
_cell.length_c   1.000
_cell.angle_alpha   90.00
_cell.angle_beta   90.00
_cell.angle_gamma   90.00
#
_symmetry.space_group_name_H-M   'P 1'
#
loop_
_entity.id
_entity.type
_entity.pdbx_description
1 polymer ?
#
loop_
_entity_poly.entity_id
_entity_poly.type
_entity_poly.pdbx_seq_one_letter_code
_entity_poly.pdbx_strand_id
1 'polypeptide(L)'
;MPTELTVLLVDNHEESLIALEGALASLDCVTERAQSGEEALRAVLRGGIDLIILDVVMPGITGLEAARHLHRHDRTTDIPVVLLTGLYRHAQLAEEAYELDVADILTKPIDPWLLRIKVASHLRYLKRLRALQAEVARQATAARNGVSGDTSGDGGRQARSAPHA
;
A
#
# COMPACT_ATOMS: atom_id res chain seq x y z
N MET A 1 -3.56 -3.38 -14.52
CA MET A 1 -3.41 -3.13 -13.07
C MET A 1 -3.87 -1.71 -12.82
N PRO A 2 -4.71 -1.44 -11.81
CA PRO A 2 -5.10 -0.06 -11.51
C PRO A 2 -3.82 0.73 -11.21
N THR A 3 -3.57 1.77 -12.00
CA THR A 3 -2.38 2.63 -11.89
C THR A 3 -2.54 3.64 -10.75
N GLU A 4 -3.78 3.83 -10.31
CA GLU A 4 -4.18 4.79 -9.29
C GLU A 4 -4.04 4.16 -7.90
N LEU A 5 -3.49 4.93 -6.97
CA LEU A 5 -3.37 4.52 -5.57
C LEU A 5 -4.63 4.94 -4.81
N THR A 6 -5.10 4.09 -3.90
CA THR A 6 -6.27 4.40 -3.07
C THR A 6 -5.84 4.78 -1.65
N VAL A 7 -6.28 5.95 -1.18
CA VAL A 7 -6.07 6.43 0.18
C VAL A 7 -7.35 6.28 0.98
N LEU A 8 -7.31 5.52 2.08
CA LEU A 8 -8.43 5.41 3.01
C LEU A 8 -8.35 6.53 4.05
N LEU A 9 -9.40 7.34 4.14
CA LEU A 9 -9.57 8.41 5.12
C LEU A 9 -10.49 7.93 6.23
N VAL A 10 -10.02 8.01 7.47
CA VAL A 10 -10.76 7.53 8.64
C VAL A 10 -10.85 8.61 9.70
N ASP A 11 -12.05 9.12 9.92
CA ASP A 11 -12.37 10.08 10.99
C ASP A 11 -13.88 9.97 11.27
N ASN A 12 -14.27 10.10 12.53
CA ASN A 12 -15.68 9.96 12.93
C ASN A 12 -16.53 11.21 12.61
N HIS A 13 -15.91 12.28 12.10
CA HIS A 13 -16.60 13.50 11.69
C HIS A 13 -16.55 13.68 10.16
N GLU A 14 -17.73 13.81 9.56
CA GLU A 14 -17.87 14.02 8.11
C GLU A 14 -17.14 15.27 7.61
N GLU A 15 -17.13 16.34 8.40
CA GLU A 15 -16.43 17.59 8.07
C GLU A 15 -14.91 17.38 7.95
N SER A 16 -14.32 16.56 8.84
CA SER A 16 -12.91 16.20 8.77
C SER A 16 -12.61 15.44 7.48
N LEU A 17 -13.45 14.46 7.12
CA LEU A 17 -13.29 13.67 5.90
C LEU A 17 -13.35 14.56 4.65
N ILE A 18 -14.30 15.50 4.58
CA ILE A 18 -14.41 16.47 3.48
C ILE A 18 -13.15 17.35 3.39
N ALA A 19 -12.65 17.83 4.52
CA ALA A 19 -11.45 18.66 4.56
C ALA A 19 -10.19 17.89 4.11
N LEU A 20 -10.04 16.63 4.54
CA LEU A 20 -8.96 15.75 4.13
C LEU A 20 -9.01 15.50 2.62
N GLU A 21 -10.18 15.17 2.06
CA GLU A 21 -10.33 15.00 0.61
C GLU A 21 -10.01 16.27 -0.15
N GLY A 22 -10.50 17.43 0.30
CA GLY A 22 -10.19 18.71 -0.31
C GLY A 22 -8.68 19.01 -0.31
N ALA A 23 -7.97 18.63 0.75
CA ALA A 23 -6.52 18.78 0.81
C ALA A 23 -5.79 17.86 -0.20
N LEU A 24 -6.31 16.65 -0.41
CA LEU A 24 -5.73 15.64 -1.30
C LEU A 24 -6.20 15.74 -2.76
N ALA A 25 -7.21 16.54 -3.07
CA ALA A 25 -7.83 16.64 -4.40
C ALA A 25 -6.86 16.97 -5.56
N SER A 26 -5.72 17.59 -5.26
CA SER A 26 -4.67 17.90 -6.25
C SER A 26 -3.69 16.74 -6.49
N LEU A 27 -3.83 15.62 -5.77
CA LEU A 27 -2.97 14.45 -5.89
C LEU A 27 -3.61 13.40 -6.81
N ASP A 28 -2.76 12.67 -7.51
CA ASP A 28 -3.14 11.57 -8.40
C ASP A 28 -3.36 10.27 -7.59
N CYS A 29 -4.47 10.26 -6.85
CA CYS A 29 -4.98 9.16 -6.03
C CYS A 29 -6.51 9.21 -5.88
N VAL A 30 -7.11 8.06 -5.61
CA VAL A 30 -8.52 7.93 -5.22
C VAL A 30 -8.63 7.95 -3.70
N THR A 31 -9.70 8.56 -3.17
CA THR A 31 -10.01 8.50 -1.74
C THR A 31 -11.19 7.57 -1.46
N GLU A 32 -11.08 6.75 -0.42
CA GLU A 32 -12.20 6.05 0.22
C GLU A 32 -12.38 6.59 1.63
N ARG A 33 -13.59 6.51 2.17
CA ARG A 33 -13.92 7.02 3.51
C ARG A 33 -14.38 5.90 4.43
N ALA A 34 -14.07 6.04 5.72
CA ALA A 34 -14.64 5.28 6.81
C ALA A 34 -14.89 6.20 8.00
N GLN A 35 -16.02 6.03 8.68
CA GLN A 35 -16.41 6.86 9.83
C GLN A 35 -16.15 6.17 11.17
N SER A 36 -15.54 4.98 11.15
CA SER A 36 -15.20 4.19 12.35
C SER A 36 -14.02 3.26 12.10
N GLY A 37 -13.37 2.80 13.17
CA GLY A 37 -12.32 1.78 13.09
C GLY A 37 -12.81 0.47 12.45
N GLU A 38 -14.05 0.06 12.75
CA GLU A 38 -14.69 -1.13 12.18
C GLU A 38 -14.93 -1.01 10.67
N GLU A 39 -15.36 0.16 10.20
CA GLU A 39 -15.47 0.44 8.76
C GLU A 39 -14.11 0.43 8.08
N ALA A 40 -13.11 1.02 8.71
CA ALA A 40 -11.74 1.03 8.19
C ALA A 40 -11.18 -0.38 8.05
N LEU A 41 -11.29 -1.21 9.09
CA LEU A 41 -10.87 -2.61 9.06
C LEU A 41 -11.60 -3.39 7.97
N ARG A 42 -12.92 -3.21 7.83
CA ARG A 42 -13.68 -3.84 6.74
C ARG A 42 -13.20 -3.37 5.37
N ALA A 43 -12.91 -2.08 5.20
CA ALA A 43 -12.41 -1.53 3.93
C ALA A 43 -11.06 -2.13 3.55
N VAL A 44 -10.12 -2.17 4.48
CA VAL A 44 -8.80 -2.73 4.22
C VAL A 44 -8.89 -4.24 3.90
N LEU A 45 -9.76 -4.99 4.58
CA LEU A 45 -9.95 -6.42 4.32
C LEU A 45 -10.57 -6.71 2.94
N ARG A 46 -11.38 -5.79 2.38
CA ARG A 46 -11.83 -5.89 0.97
C ARG A 46 -10.65 -5.76 -0.01
N GLY A 47 -9.56 -5.13 0.41
CA GLY A 47 -8.35 -4.92 -0.37
C GLY A 47 -8.42 -3.69 -1.26
N GLY A 48 -7.28 -3.36 -1.88
CA GLY A 48 -7.16 -2.21 -2.78
C GLY A 48 -6.84 -0.88 -2.10
N ILE A 49 -6.56 -0.88 -0.80
CA ILE A 49 -6.08 0.28 -0.04
C ILE A 49 -4.56 0.31 -0.03
N ASP A 50 -3.99 1.49 -0.29
CA ASP A 50 -2.55 1.69 -0.44
C ASP A 50 -1.93 2.58 0.64
N LEU A 51 -2.73 3.43 1.26
CA LEU A 51 -2.33 4.32 2.35
C LEU A 51 -3.55 4.55 3.23
N ILE A 52 -3.34 4.62 4.54
CA ILE A 52 -4.42 4.91 5.50
C ILE A 52 -4.08 6.20 6.22
N ILE A 53 -5.02 7.13 6.27
CA ILE A 53 -4.97 8.31 7.12
C ILE A 53 -6.02 8.10 8.21
N LEU A 54 -5.58 8.05 9.46
CA LEU A 54 -6.38 7.50 10.56
C LEU A 54 -6.41 8.43 11.77
N ASP A 55 -7.59 8.90 12.15
CA ASP A 55 -7.77 9.62 13.39
C ASP A 55 -7.60 8.70 14.61
N VAL A 56 -6.78 9.13 15.56
CA VAL A 56 -6.48 8.37 16.78
C VAL A 56 -7.70 8.32 17.70
N VAL A 57 -8.45 9.41 17.80
CA VAL A 57 -9.53 9.56 18.79
C VAL A 57 -10.88 9.38 18.12
N MET A 58 -11.44 8.18 18.22
CA MET A 58 -12.78 7.85 17.72
C MET A 58 -13.58 7.09 18.79
N PRO A 59 -14.93 7.18 18.78
CA PRO A 59 -15.77 6.35 19.64
C PRO A 59 -15.73 4.88 19.20
N GLY A 60 -15.82 3.95 20.16
CA GLY A 60 -15.72 2.52 19.89
C GLY A 60 -14.26 2.10 19.73
N ILE A 61 -13.91 1.53 18.58
CA ILE A 61 -12.51 1.20 18.25
C ILE A 61 -11.75 2.50 17.97
N THR A 62 -10.74 2.77 18.80
CA THR A 62 -9.82 3.90 18.59
C THR A 62 -8.97 3.68 17.34
N GLY A 63 -8.48 4.76 16.73
CA GLY A 63 -7.59 4.64 15.58
C GLY A 63 -6.32 3.85 15.89
N LEU A 64 -5.83 3.94 17.13
CA LEU A 64 -4.66 3.19 17.52
C LEU A 64 -4.93 1.69 17.70
N GLU A 65 -6.10 1.31 18.22
CA GLU A 65 -6.54 -0.09 18.22
C GLU A 65 -6.75 -0.61 16.80
N ALA A 66 -7.36 0.20 15.91
CA ALA A 66 -7.47 -0.15 14.50
C ALA A 66 -6.09 -0.38 13.86
N ALA A 67 -5.11 0.50 14.11
CA ALA A 67 -3.72 0.33 13.66
C ALA A 67 -3.11 -0.98 14.22
N ARG A 68 -3.33 -1.30 15.50
CA ARG A 68 -2.93 -2.59 16.12
C ARG A 68 -3.56 -3.80 15.41
N HIS A 69 -4.80 -3.69 14.95
CA HIS A 69 -5.45 -4.76 14.21
C HIS A 69 -4.87 -4.92 12.80
N LEU A 70 -4.60 -3.81 12.11
CA LEU A 70 -4.00 -3.77 10.78
C LEU A 70 -2.57 -4.30 10.78
N HIS A 71 -1.77 -3.97 11.79
CA HIS A 71 -0.39 -4.42 11.92
C HIS A 71 -0.29 -5.94 12.17
N ARG A 72 -1.28 -6.56 12.82
CA ARG A 72 -1.28 -8.00 13.13
C ARG A 72 -1.64 -8.92 11.96
N HIS A 73 -2.04 -8.38 10.81
CA HIS A 73 -2.45 -9.18 9.66
C HIS A 73 -1.43 -9.05 8.52
N ASP A 74 -0.87 -10.18 8.07
CA ASP A 74 0.15 -10.23 7.00
C ASP A 74 -0.28 -9.51 5.71
N ARG A 75 -1.59 -9.49 5.43
CA ARG A 75 -2.15 -8.84 4.23
C ARG A 75 -2.21 -7.32 4.32
N THR A 76 -2.07 -6.75 5.52
CA THR A 76 -2.32 -5.34 5.82
C THR A 76 -1.15 -4.67 6.52
N THR A 77 -0.17 -5.45 6.99
CA THR A 77 1.03 -4.95 7.69
C THR A 77 1.89 -4.03 6.82
N ASP A 78 1.88 -4.19 5.50
CA ASP A 78 2.68 -3.38 4.58
C ASP A 78 1.99 -2.07 4.17
N ILE A 79 0.74 -1.84 4.61
CA ILE A 79 0.00 -0.64 4.23
C ILE A 79 0.43 0.50 5.16
N PRO A 80 1.08 1.56 4.66
CA PRO A 80 1.49 2.68 5.48
C PRO A 80 0.30 3.37 6.16
N VAL A 81 0.43 3.64 7.45
CA VAL A 81 -0.57 4.35 8.27
C VAL A 81 -0.03 5.71 8.70
N VAL A 82 -0.77 6.77 8.40
CA VAL A 82 -0.55 8.15 8.85
C VAL A 82 -1.55 8.45 9.97
N LEU A 83 -1.08 8.60 11.20
CA LEU A 83 -1.93 8.90 12.33
C LEU A 83 -2.24 10.40 12.41
N LEU A 84 -3.50 10.74 12.68
CA LEU A 84 -3.94 12.10 13.03
C LEU A 84 -4.22 12.15 14.53
N THR A 85 -3.60 13.09 15.25
CA THR A 85 -3.73 13.20 16.71
C THR A 85 -3.99 14.64 17.15
N GLY A 86 -4.89 14.87 18.09
CA GLY A 86 -5.15 16.22 18.64
C GLY A 86 -4.45 16.48 19.97
N LEU A 87 -4.81 15.69 21.00
CA LEU A 87 -4.42 15.93 22.39
C LEU A 87 -3.91 14.67 23.10
N TYR A 88 -3.55 13.63 22.34
CA TYR A 88 -2.99 12.42 22.94
C TYR A 88 -1.63 12.75 23.56
N ARG A 89 -1.35 12.23 24.77
CA ARG A 89 -0.09 12.48 25.48
C ARG A 89 1.08 12.08 24.57
N HIS A 90 1.79 13.07 24.03
CA HIS A 90 2.76 12.89 22.95
C HIS A 90 3.79 11.78 23.21
N ALA A 91 4.20 11.58 24.46
CA ALA A 91 5.14 10.51 24.83
C ALA A 91 4.57 9.10 24.65
N GLN A 92 3.32 8.85 25.05
CA GLN A 92 2.68 7.53 24.93
C GLN A 92 2.37 7.21 23.47
N LEU A 93 1.90 8.21 22.71
CA LEU A 93 1.63 8.03 21.29
C LEU A 93 2.90 7.70 20.50
N ALA A 94 4.04 8.32 20.85
CA ALA A 94 5.30 8.07 20.14
C ALA A 94 5.80 6.63 20.33
N GLU A 95 5.67 6.08 21.53
CA GLU A 95 6.02 4.70 21.84
C GLU A 95 5.12 3.72 21.07
N GLU A 96 3.80 3.90 21.16
CA GLU A 96 2.85 3.02 20.48
C GLU A 96 2.94 3.15 18.94
N ALA A 97 3.19 4.35 18.42
CA ALA A 97 3.43 4.58 17.01
C ALA A 97 4.69 3.86 16.51
N TYR A 98 5.76 3.85 17.32
CA TYR A 98 6.99 3.14 17.00
C TYR A 98 6.78 1.62 16.99
N GLU A 99 6.07 1.08 17.99
CA GLU A 99 5.77 -0.35 18.06
C GLU A 99 4.91 -0.85 16.88
N LEU A 100 4.08 0.02 16.32
CA LEU A 100 3.19 -0.30 15.21
C LEU A 100 3.77 0.02 13.83
N ASP A 101 5.02 0.48 13.77
CA ASP A 101 5.71 0.90 12.55
C ASP A 101 4.86 1.87 11.70
N VAL A 102 4.24 2.86 12.35
CA VAL A 102 3.41 3.83 11.62
C VAL A 102 4.29 4.69 10.70
N ALA A 103 3.78 4.97 9.51
CA ALA A 103 4.55 5.66 8.49
C ALA A 103 4.73 7.16 8.80
N ASP A 104 3.75 7.78 9.45
CA ASP A 104 3.82 9.19 9.85
C ASP A 104 2.80 9.56 10.93
N ILE A 105 3.00 10.70 11.59
CA ILE A 105 2.08 11.28 12.58
C ILE A 105 1.89 12.77 12.28
N LEU A 106 0.63 13.20 12.25
CA LEU A 106 0.21 14.58 12.05
C LEU A 106 -0.62 15.06 13.24
N THR A 107 -0.30 16.26 13.73
CA THR A 107 -1.02 16.87 14.85
C THR A 107 -2.15 17.76 14.33
N LYS A 108 -3.35 17.65 14.91
CA LYS A 108 -4.50 18.54 14.68
C LYS A 108 -4.26 19.86 15.43
N PRO A 109 -4.56 21.04 14.85
CA PRO A 109 -5.17 21.25 13.53
C PRO A 109 -4.19 20.95 12.38
N ILE A 110 -4.69 20.24 11.37
CA ILE A 110 -3.85 19.76 10.25
C ILE A 110 -3.68 20.90 9.25
N ASP A 111 -2.42 21.25 8.96
CA ASP A 111 -2.10 22.09 7.81
C ASP A 111 -2.32 21.28 6.51
N PRO A 112 -3.25 21.69 5.63
CA PRO A 112 -3.52 21.00 4.36
C PRO A 112 -2.28 20.87 3.46
N TRP A 113 -1.35 21.84 3.53
CA TRP A 113 -0.12 21.81 2.76
C TRP A 113 0.84 20.73 3.28
N LEU A 114 0.99 20.64 4.60
CA LEU A 114 1.82 19.62 5.24
C LEU A 114 1.28 18.20 4.97
N LEU A 115 -0.04 18.02 5.11
CA LEU A 115 -0.71 16.77 4.77
C LEU A 115 -0.41 16.37 3.33
N ARG A 116 -0.59 17.30 2.38
CA ARG A 116 -0.32 17.06 0.97
C ARG A 116 1.13 16.65 0.70
N ILE A 117 2.10 17.31 1.33
CA ILE A 117 3.52 16.97 1.17
C ILE A 117 3.79 15.53 1.61
N LYS A 118 3.32 15.16 2.81
CA LYS A 118 3.55 13.83 3.40
C LYS A 118 2.86 12.75 2.58
N VAL A 119 1.58 12.92 2.28
CA VAL A 119 0.82 11.96 1.46
C VAL A 119 1.44 11.83 0.07
N ALA A 120 1.77 12.93 -0.62
CA ALA A 120 2.44 12.87 -1.91
C ALA A 120 3.78 12.12 -1.86
N SER A 121 4.52 12.23 -0.75
CA SER A 121 5.76 11.48 -0.54
C SER A 121 5.50 9.98 -0.48
N HIS A 122 4.54 9.54 0.32
CA HIS A 122 4.16 8.13 0.41
C HIS A 122 3.61 7.59 -0.92
N LEU A 123 2.75 8.34 -1.62
CA LEU A 123 2.23 7.94 -2.93
C LEU A 123 3.35 7.75 -3.96
N ARG A 124 4.35 8.65 -3.99
CA ARG A 124 5.52 8.49 -4.87
C ARG A 124 6.33 7.25 -4.51
N TYR A 125 6.53 6.99 -3.22
CA TYR A 125 7.23 5.79 -2.75
C TYR A 125 6.51 4.51 -3.20
N LEU A 126 5.20 4.42 -2.98
CA LEU A 126 4.37 3.28 -3.36
C LEU A 126 4.35 3.06 -4.89
N LYS A 127 4.24 4.13 -5.69
CA LYS A 127 4.34 4.06 -7.16
C LYS A 127 5.68 3.46 -7.60
N ARG A 128 6.80 3.88 -6.97
CA ARG A 128 8.13 3.34 -7.26
C ARG A 128 8.27 1.88 -6.85
N LEU A 129 7.77 1.51 -5.67
CA LEU A 129 7.82 0.14 -5.17
C LEU A 129 7.08 -0.82 -6.11
N ARG A 130 5.85 -0.46 -6.52
CA ARG A 130 5.07 -1.25 -7.49
C ARG A 130 5.77 -1.37 -8.84
N ALA A 131 6.39 -0.30 -9.33
CA ALA A 131 7.14 -0.32 -10.59
C ALA A 131 8.34 -1.29 -10.52
N LEU A 132 9.08 -1.29 -9.40
CA LEU A 132 10.18 -2.21 -9.17
C LEU A 132 9.71 -3.66 -9.07
N GLN A 133 8.62 -3.92 -8.32
CA GLN A 133 8.03 -5.26 -8.21
C GLN A 133 7.57 -5.78 -9.58
N ALA A 134 6.96 -4.93 -10.40
CA ALA A 134 6.55 -5.28 -11.76
C ALA A 134 7.76 -5.62 -12.64
N GLU A 135 8.88 -4.89 -12.51
CA GLU A 135 10.11 -5.16 -13.24
C GLU A 135 10.73 -6.51 -12.83
N VAL A 136 10.86 -6.77 -11.53
CA VAL A 136 11.37 -8.04 -11.01
C VAL A 136 10.50 -9.21 -11.48
N ALA A 137 9.17 -9.05 -11.45
CA ALA A 137 8.24 -10.09 -11.92
C ALA A 137 8.38 -10.37 -13.42
N ARG A 138 8.57 -9.33 -14.25
CA ARG A 138 8.83 -9.48 -15.69
C ARG A 138 10.12 -10.26 -15.95
N GLN A 139 11.21 -9.92 -15.26
CA GLN A 139 12.49 -10.61 -15.39
C GLN A 139 12.40 -12.08 -14.98
N ALA A 140 11.73 -12.37 -13.86
CA ALA A 140 11.51 -13.75 -13.39
C ALA A 140 10.64 -14.59 -14.34
N THR A 141 9.75 -13.94 -15.11
CA THR A 141 8.94 -14.62 -16.13
C THR A 141 9.75 -14.88 -17.40
N ALA A 142 10.54 -13.90 -17.85
CA ALA A 142 11.42 -14.04 -19.01
C ALA A 142 12.49 -15.13 -18.81
N ALA A 143 13.11 -15.18 -17.63
CA ALA A 143 14.10 -16.20 -17.29
C ALA A 143 13.53 -17.62 -17.29
N ARG A 144 12.27 -17.80 -16.84
CA ARG A 144 11.58 -19.11 -16.88
C ARG A 144 11.26 -19.58 -18.30
N ASN A 145 10.86 -18.66 -19.18
CA ASN A 145 10.52 -18.99 -20.56
C ASN A 145 11.76 -19.26 -21.43
N GLY A 146 12.92 -18.66 -21.13
CA GLY A 146 14.17 -18.88 -21.85
C GLY A 146 14.81 -20.26 -21.66
N VAL A 147 14.53 -20.95 -20.53
CA VAL A 147 15.13 -22.26 -20.22
C VAL A 147 14.44 -23.43 -20.95
N SER A 148 13.23 -23.23 -21.48
CA SER A 148 12.47 -24.29 -22.19
C SER A 148 12.78 -24.39 -23.69
N GLY A 149 13.63 -23.51 -24.23
CA GLY A 149 13.91 -23.39 -25.68
C GLY A 149 15.13 -24.16 -26.20
N ASP A 150 15.98 -24.72 -25.33
CA ASP A 150 17.35 -25.15 -25.71
C ASP A 150 17.58 -26.68 -25.73
N THR A 151 16.54 -27.52 -25.71
CA THR A 151 16.69 -29.01 -25.78
C THR A 151 16.38 -29.65 -27.13
N SER A 152 16.34 -28.91 -28.23
CA SER A 152 16.07 -29.47 -29.56
C SER A 152 17.18 -29.12 -30.56
N GLY A 153 18.34 -29.76 -30.46
CA GLY A 153 19.45 -29.44 -31.36
C GLY A 153 20.73 -30.28 -31.29
N ASP A 154 20.65 -31.62 -31.23
CA ASP A 154 21.77 -32.50 -31.65
C ASP A 154 21.21 -33.92 -31.89
N GLY A 155 21.37 -34.62 -33.02
CA GLY A 155 22.01 -34.32 -34.27
C GLY A 155 21.55 -35.40 -35.27
N GLY A 156 20.87 -34.98 -36.34
CA GLY A 156 20.55 -35.86 -37.45
C GLY A 156 21.82 -36.26 -38.20
N ARG A 157 22.29 -37.49 -38.00
CA ARG A 157 23.23 -38.15 -38.93
C ARG A 157 22.44 -39.04 -39.90
N GLN A 158 22.09 -38.48 -41.06
CA GLN A 158 21.77 -39.24 -42.26
C GLN A 158 22.76 -38.89 -43.37
N ALA A 159 23.58 -39.86 -43.74
CA ALA A 159 24.06 -40.07 -45.11
C ALA A 159 24.68 -41.48 -45.15
N ARG A 160 24.48 -42.36 -46.13
CA ARG A 160 23.69 -42.44 -47.36
C ARG A 160 23.71 -43.94 -47.73
N SER A 161 22.72 -44.38 -48.48
CA SER A 161 22.40 -45.73 -48.96
C SER A 161 23.40 -46.36 -49.96
N ALA A 162 23.79 -47.64 -49.68
CA ALA A 162 23.90 -48.87 -50.54
C ALA A 162 24.59 -48.84 -51.94
N PRO A 163 24.83 -49.98 -52.65
CA PRO A 163 25.01 -51.41 -52.28
C PRO A 163 26.28 -52.07 -52.93
N HIS A 164 26.73 -53.26 -52.48
CA HIS A 164 27.20 -54.33 -53.41
C HIS A 164 27.42 -55.70 -52.74
N ALA A 165 27.02 -56.73 -53.52
CA ALA A 165 27.26 -58.18 -53.42
C ALA A 165 26.25 -59.00 -52.60
#